data_AF-A0A9X1IEK9-F1
#
_entry.id   AF-A0A9X1IEK9-F1
#
_cell.length_a   1.000
_cell.length_b   1.000
_cell.length_c   1.000
_cell.angle_alpha   90.00
_cell.angle_beta   90.00
_cell.angle_gamma   90.00
#
_symmetry.space_group_name_H-M   'P 1'
#
loop_
_entity.id
_entity.type
_entity.pdbx_description
1 polymer ?
#
loop_
_entity_poly.entity_id
_entity_poly.type
_entity_poly.pdbx_seq_one_letter_code
_entity_poly.pdbx_strand_id
1 'polypeptide(L)' 'MNNSPRLRSLEERHAVLDRQIGEEDARPRPDEAELTRLKREKLRLKEEMERLRRQN' A
#
# COMPACT_ATOMS: atom_id res chain seq x y z
N MET A 1 -13.17 2.21 18.49
CA MET A 1 -12.37 1.28 17.67
C MET A 1 -13.26 0.76 16.55
N ASN A 2 -13.48 1.55 15.50
CA ASN A 2 -14.25 1.12 14.33
C ASN A 2 -13.26 0.80 13.20
N ASN A 3 -12.49 -0.27 13.39
CA ASN A 3 -11.80 -0.93 12.27
C ASN A 3 -12.86 -1.63 11.43
N SER A 4 -13.56 -0.83 10.62
CA SER A 4 -14.49 -1.33 9.60
C SER A 4 -13.76 -2.40 8.78
N PRO A 5 -14.40 -3.55 8.46
CA PRO A 5 -13.78 -4.61 7.66
C PRO A 5 -13.08 -4.07 6.40
N ARG A 6 -13.62 -2.98 5.81
CA ARG A 6 -13.03 -2.26 4.68
C ARG A 6 -11.64 -1.68 4.98
N LEU A 7 -11.45 -1.05 6.15
CA LEU A 7 -10.17 -0.46 6.55
C LEU A 7 -9.11 -1.55 6.77
N ARG A 8 -9.47 -2.64 7.45
CA ARG A 8 -8.56 -3.78 7.65
C ARG A 8 -8.07 -4.36 6.31
N SER A 9 -8.97 -4.55 5.36
CA SER A 9 -8.59 -5.06 4.03
C SER A 9 -7.68 -4.11 3.26
N LEU A 10 -7.83 -2.79 3.42
CA LEU A 10 -6.92 -1.81 2.82
C LEU A 10 -5.55 -1.82 3.51
N GLU A 11 -5.51 -1.97 4.83
CA GLU A 11 -4.27 -2.10 5.60
C GLU A 11 -3.49 -3.37 5.20
N GLU A 12 -4.18 -4.51 5.05
CA GLU A 12 -3.58 -5.76 4.56
C GLU A 12 -2.98 -5.60 3.16
N ARG A 13 -3.73 -4.99 2.22
CA ARG A 13 -3.22 -4.72 0.86
C ARG A 13 -2.02 -3.77 0.86
N HIS A 14 -2.06 -2.74 1.70
CA HIS A 14 -0.95 -1.81 1.86
C HIS A 14 0.31 -2.52 2.38
N ALA A 15 0.17 -3.42 3.35
CA ALA A 15 1.28 -4.23 3.87
C ALA A 15 1.88 -5.17 2.80
N VAL A 16 1.04 -5.74 1.93
CA VAL A 16 1.51 -6.57 0.80
C VAL A 16 2.33 -5.73 -0.19
N LEU A 17 1.84 -4.54 -0.56
CA LEU A 17 2.59 -3.64 -1.45
C LEU A 17 3.92 -3.21 -0.84
N ASP A 18 3.96 -2.96 0.48
CA ASP A 18 5.21 -2.66 1.18
C ASP A 18 6.22 -3.79 1.08
N ARG A 19 5.77 -5.04 1.24
CA ARG A 19 6.62 -6.21 1.08
C ARG A 19 7.14 -6.33 -0.36
N GLN A 20 6.27 -6.16 -1.36
CA GLN A 20 6.65 -6.22 -2.78
C GLN A 20 7.66 -5.13 -3.17
N ILE A 21 7.48 -3.91 -2.65
CA ILE A 21 8.45 -2.82 -2.85
C ILE A 21 9.79 -3.22 -2.25
N GLY A 22 9.83 -3.73 -1.02
CA GLY A 22 11.07 -4.18 -0.39
C GLY A 22 11.75 -5.34 -1.12
N GLU A 23 10.97 -6.30 -1.61
CA GLU A 23 11.46 -7.43 -2.42
C GLU A 23 12.04 -6.98 -3.77
N GLU A 24 11.45 -5.97 -4.41
CA GLU A 24 11.95 -5.39 -5.66
C GLU A 24 13.19 -4.52 -5.44
N ASP A 25 13.20 -3.66 -4.42
CA ASP A 25 14.31 -2.76 -4.07
C ASP A 25 15.56 -3.54 -3.63
N ALA A 26 15.38 -4.72 -3.02
CA ALA A 26 16.47 -5.61 -2.65
C ALA A 26 17.12 -6.36 -3.83
N ARG A 27 16.55 -6.29 -5.04
CA ARG A 27 17.13 -6.96 -6.21
C ARG A 27 18.42 -6.26 -6.64
N PRO A 28 19.44 -6.99 -7.12
CA PRO A 28 20.67 -6.39 -7.66
C PRO A 28 20.42 -5.45 -8.85
N ARG A 29 19.31 -5.65 -9.55
CA ARG A 29 18.81 -4.78 -10.63
C ARG A 29 17.29 -4.62 -10.43
N PRO A 30 16.86 -3.60 -9.68
CA PRO A 30 15.45 -3.35 -9.47
C PRO A 30 14.79 -2.88 -10.77
N ASP A 31 13.55 -3.30 -11.01
CA ASP A 31 12.71 -2.70 -12.05
C ASP A 31 12.12 -1.38 -11.53
N GLU A 32 12.67 -0.25 -12.00
CA GLU A 32 12.24 1.08 -11.60
C GLU A 32 10.78 1.40 -12.01
N ALA A 33 10.32 0.84 -13.13
CA ALA A 33 8.94 1.05 -13.59
C ALA A 33 7.97 0.32 -12.66
N GLU A 34 8.31 -0.91 -12.27
CA GLU A 34 7.53 -1.69 -11.31
C GLU A 34 7.56 -1.06 -9.92
N LEU A 35 8.72 -0.62 -9.42
CA LEU A 35 8.83 0.13 -8.16
C LEU A 35 7.95 1.37 -8.16
N THR A 36 7.96 2.13 -9.25
CA THR A 36 7.13 3.34 -9.39
C THR A 36 5.65 2.99 -9.38
N ARG A 37 5.26 1.90 -10.06
CA ARG A 37 3.88 1.40 -10.08
C ARG A 37 3.42 1.00 -8.68
N LEU A 38 4.21 0.18 -7.98
CA LEU A 38 3.92 -0.28 -6.62
C LEU A 38 3.84 0.87 -5.61
N LYS A 39 4.78 1.82 -5.66
CA LYS A 39 4.77 3.01 -4.78
C LYS A 39 3.54 3.89 -5.01
N ARG A 40 3.11 4.07 -6.27
CA ARG A 40 1.86 4.80 -6.60
C ARG A 40 0.62 4.08 -6.09
N GLU A 41 0.57 2.76 -6.23
CA GLU A 41 -0.54 1.95 -5.72
C GLU A 41 -0.63 2.03 -4.19
N LYS A 42 0.52 1.94 -3.51
CA LYS A 42 0.61 2.12 -2.05
C LYS A 42 0.11 3.50 -1.61
N LEU A 43 0.50 4.56 -2.33
CA LEU A 43 0.03 5.92 -2.04
C LEU A 43 -1.49 6.04 -2.16
N ARG A 44 -2.09 5.47 -3.21
CA ARG A 44 -3.56 5.47 -3.39
C ARG A 44 -4.28 4.75 -2.26
N LEU A 45 -3.79 3.59 -1.82
CA LEU A 45 -4.38 2.88 -0.68
C LEU A 45 -4.27 3.70 0.61
N LYS A 46 -3.13 4.36 0.84
CA LYS A 46 -2.96 5.26 1.98
C LYS A 46 -3.99 6.39 1.95
N GLU A 47 -4.21 7.02 0.79
CA GLU A 47 -5.21 8.07 0.64
C GLU A 47 -6.65 7.57 0.87
N GLU A 48 -7.00 6.37 0.39
CA GLU A 48 -8.31 5.75 0.64
C GLU A 48 -8.51 5.46 2.13
N MET A 49 -7.50 4.91 2.80
CA MET A 49 -7.54 4.68 4.26
C MET A 49 -7.72 5.98 5.03
N GLU A 50 -6.98 7.04 4.69
CA GLU A 50 -7.12 8.35 5.32
C GLU A 50 -8.49 9.00 5.04
N ARG A 51 -9.07 8.80 3.87
CA ARG A 51 -10.46 9.20 3.58
C ARG A 51 -11.45 8.46 4.46
N LEU A 52 -11.33 7.14 4.59
CA LEU A 52 -12.23 6.33 5.43
C LEU A 52 -12.08 6.66 6.92
N ARG A 53 -10.85 6.92 7.38
CA ARG A 53 -10.56 7.35 8.76
C ARG A 53 -11.18 8.70 9.10
N ARG A 54 -11.33 9.60 8.12
CA ARG A 54 -12.01 10.90 8.30
C ARG A 54 -13.53 10.84 8.23
N GLN A 55 -14.08 9.76 7.66
CA GLN A 55 -15.53 9.57 7.52
C GLN A 55 -16.16 8.79 8.69
N ASN A 56 -15.34 8.15 9.53
CA ASN A 56 -15.72 7.49 10.78
C ASN A 56 -15.35 8.36 11.98
#